data_AF-A0A5Q4DFY7-F1
#
_entry.id   AF-A0A5Q4DFY7-F1
#
_cell.length_a   1.000
_cell.length_b   1.000
_cell.length_c   1.000
_cell.angle_alpha   90.00
_cell.angle_beta   90.00
_cell.angle_gamma   90.00
#
_symmetry.space_group_name_H-M   'P 1'
#
loop_
_entity.id
_entity.type
_entity.pdbx_description
1 polymer ?
#
loop_
_entity_poly.entity_id
_entity_poly.type
_entity_poly.pdbx_seq_one_letter_code
_entity_poly.pdbx_strand_id
1 'polypeptide(L)'
;MALPAVVAGIAAGIQAAPGVVAGIESVLDKLVGRSIIFEVKNMTGEPLRIEMEGNGHSSGGFSAPPPHQINPFEAAAFASRSVGDLRGSMRLVGNGVWFGMSFSNAVIGSNELRSSVNGGRAAEFAVHAVAGNGNSKARFAYVAFYSDPQRVVQAHQAHTQQKSGSSRPSPIPALGKAKPKKKQVDPGQLIANPEELVRQRPMFRNPPKK
;
A
#
# COMPACT_ATOMS: atom_id res chain seq x y z
N MET A 1 -1.25 -21.16 28.80
CA MET A 1 -2.24 -20.40 27.99
C MET A 1 -1.91 -18.92 28.10
N ALA A 2 -1.30 -18.32 27.08
CA ALA A 2 -0.92 -16.90 27.07
C ALA A 2 -1.01 -16.29 25.65
N LEU A 3 -2.05 -16.65 24.90
CA LEU A 3 -2.29 -16.22 23.51
C LEU A 3 -3.08 -14.91 23.32
N PRO A 4 -3.99 -14.46 24.21
CA PRO A 4 -4.84 -13.30 23.90
C PRO A 4 -4.07 -11.97 23.94
N ALA A 5 -3.06 -11.82 24.79
CA ALA A 5 -2.31 -10.57 24.92
C ALA A 5 -1.40 -10.28 23.72
N VAL A 6 -0.83 -11.30 23.09
CA VAL A 6 0.04 -11.15 21.90
C VAL A 6 -0.79 -10.76 20.67
N VAL A 7 -1.98 -11.36 20.51
CA VAL A 7 -2.91 -11.03 19.41
C VAL A 7 -3.53 -9.65 19.60
N ALA A 8 -3.90 -9.28 20.83
CA ALA A 8 -4.40 -7.94 21.15
C ALA A 8 -3.32 -6.85 20.96
N GLY A 9 -2.07 -7.15 21.31
CA GLY A 9 -0.93 -6.25 21.08
C GLY A 9 -0.61 -6.05 19.59
N ILE A 10 -0.78 -7.10 18.77
CA ILE A 10 -0.66 -6.99 17.31
C ILE A 10 -1.80 -6.13 16.75
N ALA A 11 -3.04 -6.26 17.21
CA ALA A 11 -4.16 -5.44 16.72
C ALA A 11 -4.08 -3.95 17.14
N ALA A 12 -3.55 -3.65 18.33
CA ALA A 12 -3.48 -2.28 18.87
C ALA A 12 -2.33 -1.43 18.30
N GLY A 13 -1.31 -2.04 17.69
CA GLY A 13 -0.11 -1.35 17.18
C GLY A 13 -0.10 -1.09 15.67
N ILE A 14 -1.22 -1.27 14.97
CA ILE A 14 -1.26 -1.23 13.50
C ILE A 14 -1.88 0.07 13.04
N GLN A 15 -1.04 1.02 12.70
CA GLN A 15 -1.42 2.12 11.84
C GLN A 15 -0.58 2.02 10.57
N ALA A 16 -1.20 2.22 9.41
CA ALA A 16 -0.42 2.61 8.24
C ALA A 16 0.43 3.85 8.60
N ALA A 17 1.54 4.08 7.88
CA ALA A 17 2.44 5.19 8.18
C ALA A 17 1.63 6.47 8.46
N PRO A 18 1.77 7.14 9.62
CA PRO A 18 0.81 8.18 10.06
C PRO A 18 0.54 9.27 9.03
N GLY A 19 1.54 9.60 8.20
CA GLY A 19 1.40 10.57 7.10
C GLY A 19 0.45 10.12 5.97
N VAL A 20 0.35 8.81 5.69
CA VAL A 20 -0.58 8.28 4.67
C VAL A 20 -2.02 8.45 5.13
N VAL A 21 -2.31 8.09 6.39
CA VAL A 21 -3.66 8.25 6.96
C VAL A 21 -4.05 9.72 7.04
N ALA A 22 -3.15 10.59 7.50
CA ALA A 22 -3.41 12.04 7.55
C ALA A 22 -3.67 12.64 6.15
N GLY A 23 -2.94 12.18 5.13
CA GLY A 23 -3.16 12.57 3.75
C GLY A 23 -4.54 12.16 3.23
N ILE A 24 -4.96 10.92 3.54
CA ILE A 24 -6.30 10.42 3.20
C ILE A 24 -7.40 11.23 3.92
N GLU A 25 -7.23 11.50 5.21
CA GLU A 25 -8.19 12.27 5.99
C GLU A 25 -8.38 13.69 5.43
N SER A 26 -7.29 14.34 5.03
CA SER A 26 -7.31 15.66 4.38
C SER A 26 -8.06 15.66 3.04
N VAL A 27 -7.96 14.58 2.26
CA VAL A 27 -8.76 14.41 1.03
C VAL A 27 -10.24 14.24 1.38
N LEU A 28 -10.56 13.45 2.40
CA LEU A 28 -11.93 13.18 2.83
C LEU A 28 -12.61 14.39 3.48
N ASP A 29 -11.88 15.28 4.16
CA ASP A 29 -12.45 16.51 4.76
C ASP A 29 -13.11 17.43 3.74
N LYS A 30 -12.69 17.36 2.48
CA LYS A 30 -13.23 18.20 1.40
C LYS A 30 -14.47 17.58 0.74
N LEU A 31 -14.89 16.40 1.20
CA LEU A 31 -15.91 15.59 0.54
C LEU A 31 -17.07 15.33 1.49
N VAL A 32 -18.28 15.61 1.02
CA VAL A 32 -19.52 15.29 1.75
C VAL A 32 -19.91 13.85 1.43
N GLY A 33 -20.38 13.12 2.44
CA GLY A 33 -20.96 11.79 2.29
C GLY A 33 -20.37 10.75 3.23
N ARG A 34 -20.64 9.50 2.89
CA ARG A 34 -20.11 8.31 3.57
C ARG A 34 -18.68 8.04 3.14
N SER A 35 -17.81 7.70 4.07
CA SER A 35 -16.45 7.28 3.75
C SER A 35 -15.89 6.26 4.72
N ILE A 36 -15.05 5.38 4.18
CA ILE A 36 -14.29 4.38 4.91
C ILE A 36 -12.81 4.59 4.61
N ILE A 37 -11.98 4.59 5.65
CA ILE A 37 -10.53 4.45 5.56
C ILE A 37 -10.20 3.00 5.88
N PHE A 38 -9.59 2.30 4.94
CA PHE A 38 -9.12 0.94 5.14
C PHE A 38 -7.68 0.98 5.60
N GLU A 39 -7.37 0.21 6.63
CA GLU A 39 -6.03 -0.06 7.12
C GLU A 39 -5.79 -1.56 7.02
N VAL A 40 -5.08 -1.96 5.96
CA VAL A 40 -4.84 -3.38 5.65
C VAL A 40 -3.39 -3.71 5.97
N LYS A 41 -3.16 -4.72 6.82
CA LYS A 41 -1.83 -5.20 7.15
C LYS A 41 -1.61 -6.63 6.69
N ASN A 42 -0.50 -6.82 6.00
CA ASN A 42 0.00 -8.13 5.62
C ASN A 42 1.03 -8.58 6.66
N MET A 43 0.65 -9.48 7.58
CA MET A 43 1.56 -10.15 8.51
C MET A 43 1.95 -11.55 8.03
N THR A 44 1.72 -11.85 6.75
CA THR A 44 2.21 -13.07 6.12
C THR A 44 3.65 -12.89 5.65
N GLY A 45 4.35 -14.00 5.37
CA GLY A 45 5.73 -13.97 4.91
C GLY A 45 5.92 -13.64 3.43
N GLU A 46 4.83 -13.40 2.68
CA GLU A 46 4.85 -13.20 1.23
C GLU A 46 3.96 -12.01 0.83
N PRO A 47 4.20 -11.38 -0.33
CA PRO A 47 3.39 -10.27 -0.78
C PRO A 47 1.94 -10.70 -1.08
N LEU A 48 1.00 -9.84 -0.72
CA LEU A 48 -0.42 -10.01 -1.06
C LEU A 48 -0.79 -9.01 -2.16
N ARG A 49 -1.34 -9.49 -3.27
CA ARG A 49 -1.88 -8.67 -4.35
C ARG A 49 -3.33 -8.33 -4.08
N ILE A 50 -3.74 -7.12 -4.38
CA ILE A 50 -5.13 -6.70 -4.22
C ILE A 50 -5.86 -6.95 -5.54
N GLU A 51 -6.87 -7.80 -5.49
CA GLU A 51 -7.76 -8.11 -6.61
C GLU A 51 -9.18 -7.63 -6.30
N MET A 52 -9.86 -7.12 -7.32
CA MET A 52 -11.20 -6.56 -7.21
C MET A 52 -12.06 -7.11 -8.35
N GLU A 53 -13.29 -7.50 -8.04
CA GLU A 53 -14.29 -7.76 -9.08
C GLU A 53 -14.86 -6.42 -9.54
N GLY A 54 -14.78 -6.13 -10.85
CA GLY A 54 -15.17 -4.83 -11.40
C GLY A 54 -14.32 -3.68 -10.83
N ASN A 55 -14.97 -2.68 -10.25
CA ASN A 55 -14.31 -1.55 -9.58
C ASN A 55 -14.17 -1.75 -8.05
N GLY A 56 -14.45 -2.96 -7.55
CA GLY A 56 -14.43 -3.29 -6.12
C GLY A 56 -15.60 -2.72 -5.30
N HIS A 57 -16.60 -2.12 -5.96
CA HIS A 57 -17.75 -1.50 -5.32
C HIS A 57 -19.06 -1.94 -5.97
N SER A 58 -20.03 -2.33 -5.16
CA SER A 58 -21.43 -2.39 -5.58
C SER A 58 -22.12 -1.04 -5.43
N SER A 59 -21.59 -0.16 -4.58
CA SER A 59 -22.00 1.25 -4.47
C SER A 59 -20.87 2.12 -3.94
N GLY A 60 -20.71 3.33 -4.49
CA GLY A 60 -19.61 4.24 -4.18
C GLY A 60 -18.38 4.02 -5.07
N GLY A 61 -17.21 4.45 -4.59
CA GLY A 61 -15.93 4.26 -5.27
C GLY A 61 -14.75 4.72 -4.44
N PHE A 62 -13.54 4.48 -4.94
CA PHE A 62 -12.32 4.91 -4.25
C PHE A 62 -12.15 6.43 -4.29
N SER A 63 -11.83 7.03 -3.14
CA SER A 63 -11.27 8.38 -3.05
C SER A 63 -9.73 8.35 -3.03
N ALA A 64 -9.16 7.29 -2.47
CA ALA A 64 -7.75 6.93 -2.58
C ALA A 64 -7.69 5.43 -2.94
N PRO A 65 -7.21 5.04 -4.13
CA PRO A 65 -7.24 3.64 -4.55
C PRO A 65 -6.28 2.78 -3.72
N PRO A 66 -6.56 1.48 -3.55
CA PRO A 66 -5.65 0.55 -2.91
C PRO A 66 -4.36 0.40 -3.74
N PRO A 67 -3.20 0.11 -3.12
CA PRO A 67 -2.01 -0.26 -3.86
C PRO A 67 -2.23 -1.60 -4.57
N HIS A 68 -1.47 -1.87 -5.64
CA HIS A 68 -1.55 -3.17 -6.32
C HIS A 68 -1.07 -4.34 -5.44
N GLN A 69 -0.17 -4.07 -4.49
CA GLN A 69 0.46 -5.07 -3.64
C GLN A 69 0.75 -4.52 -2.25
N ILE A 70 0.66 -5.38 -1.23
CA ILE A 70 1.13 -5.13 0.13
C ILE A 70 2.24 -6.15 0.43
N ASN A 71 3.46 -5.67 0.63
CA ASN A 71 4.62 -6.55 0.89
C ASN A 71 4.51 -7.24 2.28
N PRO A 72 5.33 -8.28 2.52
CA PRO A 72 5.41 -8.93 3.82
C PRO A 72 5.68 -7.93 4.95
N PHE A 73 4.91 -8.05 6.03
CA PHE A 73 5.02 -7.24 7.25
C PHE A 73 4.82 -5.73 7.04
N GLU A 74 4.17 -5.34 5.95
CA GLU A 74 3.83 -3.95 5.66
C GLU A 74 2.32 -3.71 5.79
N ALA A 75 1.96 -2.44 5.95
CA ALA A 75 0.58 -1.98 6.02
C ALA A 75 0.33 -1.00 4.87
N ALA A 76 -0.89 -1.05 4.35
CA ALA A 76 -1.40 -0.11 3.37
C ALA A 76 -2.64 0.58 3.92
N ALA A 77 -2.83 1.84 3.54
CA ALA A 77 -4.09 2.54 3.76
C ALA A 77 -4.63 3.10 2.45
N PHE A 78 -5.94 3.06 2.31
CA PHE A 78 -6.68 3.58 1.16
C PHE A 78 -8.10 3.92 1.60
N ALA A 79 -8.89 4.55 0.73
CA ALA A 79 -10.20 5.04 1.13
C ALA A 79 -11.25 4.96 0.04
N SER A 80 -12.48 4.73 0.47
CA SER A 80 -13.66 4.75 -0.38
C SER A 80 -14.69 5.75 0.12
N ARG A 81 -15.52 6.24 -0.79
CA ARG A 81 -16.58 7.21 -0.49
C ARG A 81 -17.85 6.95 -1.30
N SER A 82 -18.96 7.46 -0.79
CA SER A 82 -20.25 7.52 -1.48
C SER A 82 -21.08 8.69 -0.98
N VAL A 83 -21.98 9.22 -1.81
CA VAL A 83 -23.02 10.18 -1.38
C VAL A 83 -24.25 9.50 -0.80
N GLY A 84 -24.35 8.17 -0.94
CA GLY A 84 -25.40 7.33 -0.35
C GLY A 84 -24.78 6.11 0.32
N ASP A 85 -25.29 4.92 0.00
CA ASP A 85 -24.69 3.66 0.47
C ASP A 85 -23.27 3.49 -0.07
N LEU A 86 -22.37 3.03 0.78
CA LEU A 86 -21.02 2.62 0.38
C LEU A 86 -20.88 1.12 0.65
N ARG A 87 -20.70 0.32 -0.41
CA ARG A 87 -20.61 -1.14 -0.32
C ARG A 87 -19.65 -1.68 -1.35
N GLY A 88 -18.90 -2.71 -0.98
CA GLY A 88 -17.95 -3.31 -1.91
C GLY A 88 -17.31 -4.57 -1.37
N SER A 89 -16.44 -5.13 -2.20
CA SER A 89 -15.65 -6.30 -1.87
C SER A 89 -14.31 -6.27 -2.60
N MET A 90 -13.33 -6.91 -1.98
CA MET A 90 -12.01 -7.12 -2.56
C MET A 90 -11.40 -8.42 -2.03
N ARG A 91 -10.38 -8.89 -2.73
CA ARG A 91 -9.60 -10.07 -2.36
C ARG A 91 -8.13 -9.67 -2.21
N LEU A 92 -7.47 -10.21 -1.19
CA LEU A 92 -6.01 -10.19 -1.10
C LEU A 92 -5.51 -11.57 -1.51
N VAL A 93 -4.74 -11.67 -2.57
CA VAL A 93 -4.31 -12.95 -3.16
C VAL A 93 -2.81 -13.13 -3.01
N GLY A 94 -2.41 -14.30 -2.51
CA GLY A 94 -1.01 -14.67 -2.32
C GLY A 94 -0.92 -16.02 -1.61
N ASN A 95 0.24 -16.66 -1.59
CA ASN A 95 0.44 -17.93 -0.87
C ASN A 95 -0.46 -19.11 -1.27
N GLY A 96 -1.09 -19.08 -2.45
CA GLY A 96 -2.10 -20.09 -2.84
C GLY A 96 -3.40 -20.00 -2.03
N VAL A 97 -3.62 -18.86 -1.36
CA VAL A 97 -4.86 -18.50 -0.68
C VAL A 97 -5.39 -17.17 -1.20
N TRP A 98 -6.65 -16.89 -0.91
CA TRP A 98 -7.20 -15.57 -1.05
C TRP A 98 -8.00 -15.19 0.20
N PHE A 99 -7.79 -13.96 0.66
CA PHE A 99 -8.47 -13.35 1.78
C PHE A 99 -9.61 -12.48 1.25
N GLY A 100 -10.85 -12.89 1.47
CA GLY A 100 -12.02 -12.11 1.11
C GLY A 100 -12.26 -10.99 2.11
N MET A 101 -12.55 -9.79 1.61
CA MET A 101 -12.98 -8.65 2.40
C MET A 101 -14.23 -8.06 1.76
N SER A 102 -15.37 -8.11 2.46
CA SER A 102 -16.59 -7.40 2.06
C SER A 102 -16.94 -6.34 3.09
N PHE A 103 -17.30 -5.15 2.65
CA PHE A 103 -17.54 -4.01 3.52
C PHE A 103 -18.85 -3.28 3.19
N SER A 104 -19.43 -2.67 4.21
CA SER A 104 -20.53 -1.73 4.05
C SER A 104 -20.44 -0.59 5.05
N ASN A 105 -20.82 0.60 4.59
CA ASN A 105 -21.18 1.76 5.40
C ASN A 105 -22.53 2.22 4.86
N ALA A 106 -23.60 1.62 5.40
CA ALA A 106 -24.98 1.72 4.89
C ALA A 106 -25.69 2.96 5.45
N VAL A 107 -26.52 3.66 4.68
CA VAL A 107 -27.21 4.90 5.10
C VAL A 107 -28.00 4.70 6.39
N ILE A 108 -28.62 3.53 6.55
CA ILE A 108 -29.32 3.10 7.75
C ILE A 108 -28.70 1.78 8.21
N GLY A 109 -28.38 1.68 9.49
CA GLY A 109 -27.82 0.49 10.13
C GLY A 109 -26.37 0.66 10.57
N SER A 110 -25.71 -0.47 10.79
CA SER A 110 -24.32 -0.52 11.25
C SER A 110 -23.35 -0.70 10.09
N ASN A 111 -22.12 -0.26 10.32
CA ASN A 111 -21.00 -0.58 9.45
C ASN A 111 -20.68 -2.07 9.55
N GLU A 112 -20.40 -2.72 8.43
CA GLU A 112 -20.00 -4.13 8.41
C GLU A 112 -18.66 -4.31 7.71
N LEU A 113 -17.82 -5.17 8.28
CA LEU A 113 -16.63 -5.70 7.65
C LEU A 113 -16.60 -7.20 7.87
N ARG A 114 -16.74 -7.98 6.80
CA ARG A 114 -16.68 -9.44 6.84
C ARG A 114 -15.42 -9.92 6.15
N SER A 115 -14.84 -10.97 6.72
CA SER A 115 -13.62 -11.59 6.22
C SER A 115 -13.81 -13.07 5.93
N SER A 116 -13.08 -13.58 4.96
CA SER A 116 -12.96 -15.03 4.71
C SER A 116 -11.53 -15.39 4.29
N VAL A 117 -11.13 -16.63 4.54
CA VAL A 117 -9.86 -17.20 4.08
C VAL A 117 -10.18 -18.44 3.26
N ASN A 118 -9.69 -18.49 2.03
CA ASN A 118 -10.02 -19.56 1.09
C ASN A 118 -8.76 -20.02 0.34
N GLY A 119 -8.83 -21.20 -0.27
CA GLY A 119 -7.73 -21.80 -1.03
C GLY A 119 -7.12 -23.02 -0.33
N GLY A 120 -6.18 -23.69 -1.02
CA GLY A 120 -5.64 -24.98 -0.58
C GLY A 120 -4.85 -24.93 0.73
N ARG A 121 -4.41 -23.74 1.15
CA ARG A 121 -3.65 -23.53 2.39
C ARG A 121 -4.41 -22.69 3.42
N ALA A 122 -5.73 -22.53 3.28
CA ALA A 122 -6.52 -21.62 4.11
C ALA A 122 -6.36 -21.88 5.62
N ALA A 123 -6.20 -23.14 6.05
CA ALA A 123 -6.01 -23.51 7.45
C ALA A 123 -4.73 -22.92 8.10
N GLU A 124 -3.73 -22.56 7.29
CA GLU A 124 -2.47 -21.98 7.77
C GLU A 124 -2.60 -20.48 8.09
N PHE A 125 -3.71 -19.84 7.74
CA PHE A 125 -3.90 -18.40 7.83
C PHE A 125 -5.18 -18.03 8.57
N ALA A 126 -5.15 -16.86 9.20
CA ALA A 126 -6.28 -16.25 9.87
C ALA A 126 -6.37 -14.78 9.49
N VAL A 127 -7.55 -14.22 9.71
CA VAL A 127 -7.82 -12.79 9.53
C VAL A 127 -8.44 -12.23 10.79
N HIS A 128 -8.01 -11.02 11.13
CA HIS A 128 -8.69 -10.16 12.09
C HIS A 128 -9.26 -8.96 11.34
N ALA A 129 -10.55 -8.72 11.49
CA ALA A 129 -11.26 -7.64 10.80
C ALA A 129 -12.14 -6.88 11.79
N VAL A 130 -12.03 -5.55 11.79
CA VAL A 130 -12.79 -4.65 12.67
C VAL A 130 -13.39 -3.52 11.86
N ALA A 131 -14.71 -3.37 11.92
CA ALA A 131 -15.41 -2.23 11.36
C ALA A 131 -15.48 -1.10 12.40
N GLY A 132 -14.96 0.07 12.06
CA GLY A 132 -15.15 1.28 12.85
C GLY A 132 -16.54 1.86 12.66
N ASN A 133 -17.00 2.62 13.65
CA ASN A 133 -18.30 3.31 13.60
C ASN A 133 -18.20 4.66 12.90
N GLY A 134 -19.36 5.20 12.54
CA GLY A 134 -19.49 6.54 11.98
C GLY A 134 -19.79 6.56 10.48
N ASN A 135 -20.26 7.71 10.03
CA ASN A 135 -20.70 7.93 8.66
C ASN A 135 -19.53 8.32 7.75
N SER A 136 -18.68 9.23 8.23
CA SER A 136 -17.50 9.71 7.52
C SER A 136 -16.25 9.31 8.27
N LYS A 137 -15.19 9.00 7.52
CA LYS A 137 -13.87 8.56 8.01
C LYS A 137 -13.96 7.35 8.95
N ALA A 138 -14.93 6.46 8.73
CA ALA A 138 -15.03 5.22 9.48
C ALA A 138 -13.77 4.38 9.20
N ARG A 139 -13.06 3.97 10.25
CA ARG A 139 -11.79 3.25 10.11
C ARG A 139 -11.99 1.74 10.16
N PHE A 140 -11.60 1.06 9.11
CA PHE A 140 -11.77 -0.38 8.95
C PHE A 140 -10.39 -1.04 8.98
N ALA A 141 -10.12 -1.85 9.99
CA ALA A 141 -8.85 -2.54 10.15
C ALA A 141 -8.97 -3.98 9.65
N TYR A 142 -8.01 -4.42 8.84
CA TYR A 142 -7.94 -5.78 8.30
C TYR A 142 -6.52 -6.32 8.38
N VAL A 143 -6.31 -7.41 9.10
CA VAL A 143 -4.98 -8.00 9.33
C VAL A 143 -4.99 -9.46 8.89
N ALA A 144 -4.19 -9.79 7.89
CA ALA A 144 -3.96 -11.18 7.46
C ALA A 144 -2.68 -11.71 8.08
N PHE A 145 -2.72 -12.87 8.74
CA PHE A 145 -1.58 -13.44 9.47
C PHE A 145 -1.59 -14.97 9.43
N TYR A 146 -0.48 -15.61 9.82
CA TYR A 146 -0.46 -17.07 10.01
C TYR A 146 -1.25 -17.47 11.25
N SER A 147 -2.07 -18.51 11.14
CA SER A 147 -2.83 -19.06 12.27
C SER A 147 -1.92 -19.55 13.40
N ASP A 148 -0.73 -20.05 13.06
CA ASP A 148 0.31 -20.42 14.01
C ASP A 148 1.15 -19.18 14.39
N PRO A 149 1.10 -18.72 15.66
CA PRO A 149 1.88 -17.58 16.13
C PRO A 149 3.39 -17.76 16.00
N GLN A 150 3.90 -18.99 16.12
CA GLN A 150 5.33 -19.26 15.97
C GLN A 150 5.80 -18.95 14.54
N ARG A 151 4.97 -19.25 13.54
CA ARG A 151 5.25 -18.91 12.15
C ARG A 151 5.26 -17.41 11.91
N VAL A 152 4.40 -16.63 12.57
CA VAL A 152 4.44 -15.17 12.49
C VAL A 152 5.79 -14.64 12.98
N VAL A 153 6.25 -15.11 14.15
CA VAL A 153 7.53 -14.69 14.73
C VAL A 153 8.70 -15.09 13.84
N GLN A 154 8.74 -16.34 13.38
CA GLN A 154 9.81 -16.84 12.51
C GLN A 154 9.86 -16.07 11.19
N ALA A 155 8.73 -15.87 10.54
CA ALA A 155 8.66 -15.15 9.27
C ALA A 155 9.07 -13.67 9.44
N HIS A 156 8.70 -13.03 10.56
CA HIS A 156 9.12 -11.66 10.85
C HIS A 156 10.64 -11.54 11.10
N GLN A 157 11.23 -12.48 11.84
CA GLN A 157 12.68 -12.54 12.06
C GLN A 157 13.43 -12.73 10.74
N ALA A 158 12.97 -13.65 9.89
CA ALA A 158 13.55 -13.89 8.58
C ALA A 158 13.53 -12.63 7.70
N HIS A 159 12.39 -11.91 7.66
CA HIS A 159 12.26 -10.66 6.92
C HIS A 159 13.21 -9.56 7.44
N THR A 160 13.35 -9.45 8.76
CA THR A 160 14.22 -8.45 9.38
C THR A 160 15.70 -8.73 9.08
N GLN A 161 16.11 -10.01 9.14
CA GLN A 161 17.47 -10.42 8.78
C GLN A 161 17.78 -10.13 7.30
N GLN A 162 16.84 -10.41 6.39
CA GLN A 162 16.99 -10.07 4.97
C GLN A 162 17.15 -8.57 4.73
N LYS A 163 16.36 -7.72 5.39
CA LYS A 163 16.49 -6.26 5.29
C LYS A 163 17.84 -5.75 5.83
N SER A 164 18.40 -6.39 6.86
CA SER A 164 19.71 -6.00 7.43
C SER A 164 20.91 -6.50 6.58
N GLY A 165 20.80 -7.68 5.97
CA GLY A 165 21.89 -8.33 5.25
C GLY A 165 22.24 -7.74 3.88
N SER A 166 21.37 -6.89 3.31
CA SER A 166 21.64 -6.18 2.04
C SER A 166 22.53 -4.93 2.21
N SER A 167 22.88 -4.57 3.45
CA SER A 167 23.76 -3.44 3.76
C SER A 167 25.24 -3.82 3.87
N ARG A 168 25.71 -4.86 3.13
CA ARG A 168 27.15 -5.06 2.99
C ARG A 168 27.69 -3.86 2.20
N PRO A 169 28.51 -2.96 2.80
CA PRO A 169 29.13 -1.90 2.04
C PRO A 169 29.90 -2.55 0.89
N SER A 170 29.63 -2.13 -0.34
CA SER A 170 30.42 -2.57 -1.48
C SER A 170 31.89 -2.39 -1.11
N PRO A 171 32.76 -3.40 -1.28
CA PRO A 171 34.18 -3.20 -1.08
C PRO A 171 34.57 -2.04 -1.99
N ILE A 172 34.95 -0.91 -1.37
CA ILE A 172 35.49 0.23 -2.10
C ILE A 172 36.61 -0.36 -2.96
N PRO A 173 36.51 -0.32 -4.30
CA PRO A 173 37.57 -0.82 -5.13
C PRO A 173 38.82 -0.06 -4.71
N ALA A 174 39.84 -0.78 -4.24
CA ALA A 174 41.10 -0.19 -3.84
C ALA A 174 41.55 0.76 -4.96
N LEU A 175 41.60 2.05 -4.66
CA LEU A 175 41.95 3.10 -5.59
C LEU A 175 43.39 2.84 -6.05
N GLY A 176 43.52 2.12 -7.16
CA GLY A 176 44.78 1.94 -7.86
C GLY A 176 45.34 3.33 -8.15
N LYS A 177 46.57 3.58 -7.70
CA LYS A 177 47.31 4.83 -7.89
C LYS A 177 47.45 5.12 -9.39
N ALA A 178 46.45 5.76 -9.99
CA ALA A 178 46.53 6.27 -11.35
C ALA A 178 47.40 7.53 -11.33
N LYS A 179 48.57 7.44 -11.96
CA LYS A 179 49.47 8.59 -12.20
C LYS A 179 48.69 9.69 -12.93
N PRO A 180 48.78 10.96 -12.49
CA PRO A 180 48.10 12.06 -13.17
C PRO A 180 48.78 12.32 -14.53
N LYS A 181 48.07 12.06 -15.63
CA LYS A 181 48.43 12.65 -16.93
C LYS A 181 47.96 14.10 -16.93
N LYS A 182 48.92 15.03 -16.89
CA LYS A 182 48.67 16.45 -17.17
C LYS A 182 48.10 16.58 -18.58
N LYS A 183 46.81 16.92 -18.69
CA LYS A 183 46.19 17.35 -19.94
C LYS A 183 46.27 18.87 -19.96
N GLN A 184 47.15 19.40 -20.80
CA GLN A 184 47.30 20.82 -21.08
C GLN A 184 46.01 21.29 -21.75
N VAL A 185 45.31 22.25 -21.13
CA VAL A 185 44.10 22.86 -21.67
C VAL A 185 44.53 24.14 -22.36
N ASP A 186 44.30 24.20 -23.67
CA ASP A 186 44.48 25.38 -24.50
C ASP A 186 43.40 26.43 -24.18
N PRO A 187 43.75 27.64 -23.73
CA PRO A 187 42.77 28.68 -23.43
C PRO A 187 42.47 29.48 -24.70
N GLY A 188 41.57 28.99 -25.55
CA GLY A 188 41.30 29.68 -26.81
C GLY A 188 40.14 29.21 -27.68
N GLN A 189 38.95 28.92 -27.14
CA GLN A 189 37.67 28.94 -27.88
C GLN A 189 36.55 29.21 -26.85
N LEU A 190 36.06 30.45 -26.60
CA LEU A 190 35.26 31.37 -27.43
C LEU A 190 33.96 30.75 -28.03
N ILE A 191 32.87 30.94 -27.25
CA ILE A 191 31.50 31.36 -27.63
C ILE A 191 30.79 30.56 -28.74
N ALA A 192 29.74 29.83 -28.36
CA ALA A 192 28.58 29.48 -29.19
C ALA A 192 27.31 29.81 -28.37
N ASN A 193 26.75 31.00 -28.57
CA ASN A 193 25.58 31.35 -29.40
C ASN A 193 24.21 30.88 -28.81
N PRO A 194 23.43 31.76 -28.16
CA PRO A 194 22.18 31.42 -27.47
C PRO A 194 20.92 31.29 -28.36
N GLU A 195 21.02 31.29 -29.70
CA GLU A 195 19.83 31.27 -30.57
C GLU A 195 19.26 29.88 -30.92
N GLU A 196 19.86 28.77 -30.48
CA GLU A 196 19.35 27.42 -30.83
C GLU A 196 18.29 26.84 -29.88
N LEU A 197 17.86 27.58 -28.84
CA LEU A 197 16.94 27.06 -27.81
C LEU A 197 15.44 27.37 -28.04
N VAL A 198 15.01 27.68 -29.28
CA VAL A 198 13.61 28.10 -29.56
C VAL A 198 12.83 27.15 -30.48
N ARG A 199 13.45 26.11 -31.07
CA ARG A 199 12.79 25.31 -32.13
C ARG A 199 12.11 23.99 -31.71
N GLN A 200 11.96 23.69 -30.42
CA GLN A 200 11.26 22.46 -30.01
C GLN A 200 9.99 22.77 -29.20
N ARG A 201 8.95 23.27 -29.87
CA ARG A 201 7.57 23.22 -29.37
C ARG A 201 6.78 22.17 -30.16
N PRO A 202 6.25 21.11 -29.52
CA PRO A 202 5.36 20.17 -30.19
C PRO A 202 3.98 20.83 -30.43
N MET A 203 3.46 20.68 -31.66
CA MET A 203 2.11 21.13 -32.02
C MET A 203 1.05 20.21 -31.42
N PHE A 204 0.18 20.76 -30.57
CA PHE A 204 -1.05 20.12 -30.14
C PHE A 204 -2.04 20.04 -31.32
N ARG A 205 -2.38 18.82 -31.75
CA ARG A 205 -3.53 18.56 -32.62
C ARG A 205 -4.80 18.44 -31.78
N ASN A 206 -5.80 19.27 -32.05
CA ASN A 206 -7.14 19.12 -31.49
C ASN A 206 -7.87 17.94 -32.15
N PRO A 207 -8.62 17.13 -31.40
CA PRO A 207 -9.47 16.09 -31.97
C PRO A 207 -10.78 16.67 -32.57
N PRO A 208 -11.37 16.00 -33.57
CA PRO A 208 -12.61 16.42 -34.20
C PRO A 208 -13.80 16.21 -33.25
N LYS A 209 -14.71 17.19 -33.23
CA LYS A 209 -16.00 17.10 -32.56
C LYS A 209 -16.91 16.12 -33.33
N LYS A 210 -17.54 15.20 -32.60
CA LYS A 210 -18.75 14.48 -33.02
C LYS A 210 -19.91 15.00 -32.21
#